data_AF-A0A2E5ETN2-F1
#
_entry.id   AF-A0A2E5ETN2-F1
#
_cell.length_a   1.000
_cell.length_b   1.000
_cell.length_c   1.000
_cell.angle_alpha   90.00
_cell.angle_beta   90.00
_cell.angle_gamma   90.00
#
_symmetry.space_group_name_H-M   'P 1'
#
loop_
_entity.id
_entity.type
_entity.pdbx_description
1 polymer ?
#
loop_
_entity_poly.entity_id
_entity_poly.type
_entity_poly.pdbx_seq_one_letter_code
_entity_poly.pdbx_strand_id
1 'polypeptide(L)' 'MTTEEAIEDIKNTCDEMSKSTLKLNPAIRSLENEDLKNELIQSVYKLTTDLETIKKILRKKGGEDKQLL' A
#
# COMPACT_ATOMS: atom_id res chain seq x y z
N MET A 1 15.89 17.42 -1.46
CA MET A 1 15.19 16.27 -0.87
C MET A 1 16.12 15.59 0.11
N THR A 2 15.82 15.68 1.40
CA THR A 2 16.50 14.95 2.47
C THR A 2 16.00 13.50 2.52
N THR A 3 16.69 12.64 3.27
CA THR A 3 16.21 11.27 3.53
C THR A 3 14.83 11.26 4.20
N GLU A 4 14.57 12.21 5.10
CA GLU A 4 13.29 12.32 5.82
C GLU A 4 12.16 12.76 4.88
N GLU A 5 12.42 13.73 4.00
CA GLU A 5 11.49 14.14 2.95
C GLU A 5 11.18 12.98 2.00
N ALA A 6 12.21 12.23 1.57
CA ALA A 6 12.03 11.07 0.70
C ALA A 6 11.21 9.95 1.37
N ILE A 7 11.45 9.66 2.65
CA ILE A 7 10.69 8.67 3.41
C ILE A 7 9.21 9.09 3.52
N GLU A 8 8.96 10.37 3.77
CA GLU A 8 7.61 10.89 3.91
C GLU A 8 6.85 10.87 2.57
N ASP A 9 7.51 11.26 1.48
CA ASP A 9 6.94 11.20 0.14
C ASP A 9 6.55 9.76 -0.25
N ILE A 10 7.39 8.77 0.06
CA ILE A 10 7.07 7.36 -0.23
C ILE A 10 5.88 6.88 0.62
N LYS A 11 5.80 7.25 1.91
CA LYS A 11 4.66 6.89 2.76
C LYS A 11 3.36 7.48 2.22
N ASN A 12 3.37 8.77 1.90
CA ASN A 12 2.22 9.49 1.36
C ASN A 12 1.76 8.86 0.04
N THR A 13 2.70 8.54 -0.85
CA THR A 13 2.42 7.83 -2.10
C THR A 13 1.75 6.46 -1.83
N CYS A 14 2.30 5.67 -0.90
CA CYS A 14 1.72 4.37 -0.54
C CYS A 14 0.31 4.50 0.05
N ASP A 15 0.05 5.53 0.84
CA ASP A 15 -1.28 5.80 1.41
C ASP A 15 -2.29 6.22 0.35
N GLU A 16 -1.90 7.07 -0.59
CA GLU A 16 -2.74 7.48 -1.73
C GLU A 16 -3.08 6.30 -2.65
N MET A 17 -2.09 5.47 -2.96
CA MET A 17 -2.30 4.22 -3.71
C MET A 17 -3.24 3.26 -2.98
N SER A 18 -3.07 3.11 -1.65
CA SER A 18 -3.92 2.24 -0.84
C SER A 18 -5.37 2.73 -0.85
N LYS A 19 -5.60 4.03 -0.64
CA LYS A 19 -6.93 4.65 -0.70
C LYS A 19 -7.58 4.47 -2.08
N SER A 20 -6.81 4.64 -3.15
CA SER A 20 -7.30 4.47 -4.52
C SER A 20 -7.66 3.02 -4.83
N THR A 21 -6.83 2.08 -4.36
CA THR A 21 -7.03 0.63 -4.53
C THR A 21 -8.31 0.15 -3.84
N LEU A 22 -8.66 0.70 -2.66
CA LEU A 22 -9.91 0.36 -1.97
C LEU A 22 -11.17 0.72 -2.78
N LYS A 23 -11.09 1.69 -3.70
CA LYS A 23 -12.20 2.07 -4.58
C LYS A 23 -12.51 1.02 -5.65
N LEU A 24 -11.63 0.03 -5.85
CA LEU A 24 -11.89 -1.09 -6.77
C LEU A 24 -12.91 -2.07 -6.18
N ASN A 25 -13.01 -2.18 -4.85
CA ASN A 25 -13.85 -3.18 -4.19
C ASN A 25 -15.34 -3.11 -4.59
N PRO A 26 -16.00 -1.94 -4.63
CA PRO A 26 -17.38 -1.86 -5.10
C PRO A 26 -17.55 -2.30 -6.56
N ALA A 27 -16.65 -1.89 -7.45
CA ALA A 27 -16.69 -2.26 -8.86
C ALA A 27 -16.50 -3.77 -9.05
N ILE A 28 -15.54 -4.37 -8.36
CA ILE A 28 -15.31 -5.82 -8.37
C ILE A 28 -16.54 -6.58 -7.86
N ARG A 29 -17.17 -6.10 -6.77
CA ARG A 29 -18.37 -6.73 -6.21
C ARG A 29 -19.58 -6.69 -7.14
N SER A 30 -19.64 -5.70 -8.04
CA SER A 30 -20.72 -5.57 -9.03
C SER A 30 -20.61 -6.55 -10.20
N LEU A 31 -19.49 -7.28 -10.33
CA LEU A 31 -19.31 -8.28 -11.36
C LEU A 31 -20.19 -9.52 -11.11
N GLU A 32 -20.80 -10.04 -12.17
CA GLU A 32 -21.64 -11.24 -12.12
C GLU A 32 -20.81 -12.54 -12.09
N ASN A 33 -19.61 -12.52 -12.67
CA ASN A 33 -18.71 -13.68 -12.68
C ASN A 33 -17.98 -13.80 -11.33
N GLU A 34 -18.34 -14.82 -10.54
CA GLU A 34 -17.79 -15.06 -9.21
C GLU A 34 -16.30 -15.47 -9.23
N ASP A 35 -15.85 -16.24 -10.22
CA ASP A 35 -14.45 -16.64 -10.33
C ASP A 35 -13.56 -15.41 -10.58
N LEU A 36 -13.97 -14.57 -11.55
CA LEU A 36 -13.29 -13.31 -11.84
C LEU A 36 -13.30 -12.36 -10.62
N LYS A 37 -14.43 -12.28 -9.89
CA LYS A 37 -14.55 -11.48 -8.68
C LYS A 37 -13.55 -11.92 -7.61
N ASN A 38 -13.44 -13.22 -7.38
CA ASN A 38 -12.52 -13.78 -6.40
C ASN A 38 -11.06 -13.50 -6.78
N GLU A 39 -10.67 -13.73 -8.03
CA GLU A 39 -9.31 -13.43 -8.52
C GLU A 39 -8.94 -11.95 -8.35
N LEU A 40 -9.87 -11.04 -8.68
CA LEU A 40 -9.66 -9.60 -8.53
C LEU A 40 -9.56 -9.18 -7.06
N ILE A 41 -10.42 -9.70 -6.17
CA ILE A 41 -10.34 -9.43 -4.73
C ILE A 41 -8.98 -9.87 -4.17
N GLN A 42 -8.52 -11.07 -4.52
CA GLN A 42 -7.22 -11.58 -4.07
C GLN A 42 -6.06 -10.71 -4.56
N SER A 43 -6.11 -10.30 -5.83
CA SER A 43 -5.09 -9.43 -6.42
C SER A 43 -5.05 -8.05 -5.75
N VAL A 44 -6.21 -7.45 -5.48
CA VAL A 44 -6.34 -6.17 -4.76
C VAL A 44 -5.85 -6.30 -3.31
N TYR A 45 -6.17 -7.40 -2.64
CA TYR A 45 -5.68 -7.66 -1.28
C TYR A 45 -4.16 -7.81 -1.24
N LYS A 46 -3.57 -8.53 -2.21
CA LYS A 46 -2.11 -8.64 -2.34
C LYS A 46 -1.46 -7.28 -2.55
N LEU A 47 -2.00 -6.46 -3.46
CA LEU A 47 -1.50 -5.11 -3.71
C LEU A 47 -1.51 -4.22 -2.46
N THR A 48 -2.62 -4.21 -1.70
CA THR A 48 -2.69 -3.43 -0.45
C THR A 48 -1.72 -3.94 0.61
N THR A 49 -1.50 -5.26 0.69
CA THR A 49 -0.50 -5.87 1.58
C THR A 49 0.93 -5.49 1.21
N ASP A 50 1.24 -5.42 -0.08
CA ASP A 50 2.56 -5.02 -0.58
C ASP A 50 2.83 -3.54 -0.25
N LEU A 51 1.84 -2.65 -0.41
CA LEU A 51 1.93 -1.24 -0.01
C LEU A 51 2.18 -1.07 1.51
N GLU A 52 1.48 -1.84 2.35
CA GLU A 52 1.74 -1.86 3.80
C GLU A 52 3.14 -2.37 4.14
N THR A 53 3.64 -3.34 3.37
CA THR A 53 4.99 -3.89 3.56
C THR A 53 6.06 -2.84 3.26
N ILE A 54 5.90 -2.06 2.20
CA ILE A 54 6.80 -0.92 1.89
C ILE A 54 6.82 0.07 3.06
N LYS A 55 5.66 0.48 3.57
CA LYS A 55 5.58 1.39 4.74
C LYS A 55 6.26 0.82 5.98
N LYS A 56 6.13 -0.50 6.23
CA LYS A 56 6.81 -1.17 7.34
C LYS A 56 8.33 -1.19 7.17
N ILE A 57 8.85 -1.38 5.96
CA ILE A 57 10.28 -1.32 5.68
C ILE A 57 10.82 0.08 6.02
N LEU A 58 10.11 1.14 5.61
CA LEU A 58 10.49 2.52 5.93
C LEU A 58 10.48 2.80 7.43
N ARG A 59 9.51 2.26 8.19
CA ARG A 59 9.48 2.41 9.66
C ARG A 59 10.63 1.71 10.35
N LYS A 60 11.03 0.51 9.88
CA LYS A 60 12.13 -0.25 10.47
C LYS A 60 13.48 0.37 10.15
N LYS A 61 13.76 0.60 8.85
CA LYS A 61 15.07 1.06 8.39
C LYS A 61 15.27 2.58 8.54
N GLY A 62 14.21 3.37 8.41
CA GLY A 62 14.26 4.82 8.63
C GLY A 62 14.10 5.23 10.10
N GLY A 63 13.74 4.30 10.99
CA GLY A 63 13.67 4.51 12.44
C GLY A 63 14.98 4.21 13.17
N GLU A 64 15.82 3.34 12.62
CA GLU A 64 17.13 2.99 13.18
C GLU A 64 18.15 4.15 13.06
N ASP A 65 18.05 5.00 12.03
CA ASP A 65 18.90 6.20 11.90
C ASP A 65 18.66 7.25 13.01
N LYS A 66 17.48 7.25 13.65
CA LYS A 66 17.18 8.16 14.77
C LYS A 66 17.70 7.69 16.13
N GLN A 67 18.19 6.45 16.24
CA GLN A 67 18.79 5.95 17.49
C GLN A 67 20.32 6.08 17.53
N LEU A 68 20.94 6.56 16.45
CA LEU A 68 22.40 6.74 16.34
C LEU A 68 22.84 8.21 16.24
N LEU A 69 21.96 9.17 16.53
CA LEU A 69 22.27 10.61 16.62
C LEU A 69 21.84 11.18 17.99
#